data_AF-A0A829ZZ70-F1
#
_entry.id   AF-A0A829ZZ70-F1
#
_cell.length_a   1.000
_cell.length_b   1.000
_cell.length_c   1.000
_cell.angle_alpha   90.00
_cell.angle_beta   90.00
_cell.angle_gamma   90.00
#
_symmetry.space_group_name_H-M   'P 1'
#
loop_
_entity.id
_entity.type
_entity.pdbx_description
1 polymer ?
#
loop_
_entity_poly.entity_id
_entity_poly.type
_entity_poly.pdbx_seq_one_letter_code
_entity_poly.pdbx_strand_id
1 'polypeptide(L)'
;MPKKICQVFQGDPQWQLVKNIISSQLDIDRMDYLLRDALMTGASYGHFDLSRLLAALELNDRQTNLMVSHKGFMAAEQFVFARYYAYWQIYFHKTTRSMMATRYIQPRTSLM
;
A
#
# COMPACT_ATOMS: atom_id res chain seq x y z
N MET A 1 7.67 7.41 -24.38
CA MET A 1 7.58 6.53 -23.19
C MET A 1 7.52 7.34 -21.88
N PRO A 2 8.48 8.24 -21.53
CA PRO A 2 8.44 8.95 -20.24
C PRO A 2 7.24 9.88 -20.06
N LYS A 3 6.82 10.58 -21.13
CA LYS A 3 5.67 11.51 -21.08
C LYS A 3 4.37 10.83 -20.63
N LYS A 4 4.10 9.60 -21.08
CA LYS A 4 2.89 8.84 -20.70
C LYS A 4 2.91 8.47 -19.22
N ILE A 5 4.08 8.08 -18.70
CA ILE A 5 4.25 7.76 -17.28
C ILE A 5 4.00 9.00 -16.43
N CYS A 6 4.56 10.16 -16.81
CA CYS A 6 4.29 11.42 -16.11
C CYS A 6 2.80 11.77 -16.08
N GLN A 7 2.07 11.54 -17.18
CA GLN A 7 0.62 11.79 -17.26
C GLN A 7 -0.17 10.92 -16.27
N VAL A 8 0.22 9.65 -16.08
CA VAL A 8 -0.40 8.77 -15.07
C VAL A 8 -0.24 9.36 -13.67
N PHE A 9 0.98 9.76 -13.30
CA PHE A 9 1.26 10.32 -11.96
C PHE A 9 0.63 11.69 -11.74
N GLN A 10 0.58 12.52 -12.79
CA GLN A 10 -0.09 13.83 -12.77
C GLN A 10 -1.61 13.72 -12.64
N GLY A 11 -2.19 12.53 -12.88
CA GLY A 11 -3.64 12.32 -12.79
C GLY A 11 -4.40 12.81 -13.99
N ASP A 12 -3.83 12.65 -15.18
CA ASP A 12 -4.54 12.85 -16.42
C ASP A 12 -5.79 11.93 -16.45
N PRO A 13 -7.00 12.47 -16.74
CA PRO A 13 -8.24 11.69 -16.77
C PRO A 13 -8.18 10.45 -17.64
N GLN A 14 -7.41 10.47 -18.73
CA GLN A 14 -7.27 9.32 -19.63
C GLN A 14 -6.61 8.11 -18.93
N TRP A 15 -5.80 8.35 -17.90
CA TRP A 15 -5.05 7.34 -17.16
C TRP A 15 -5.59 7.13 -15.74
N GLN A 16 -6.77 7.65 -15.43
CA GLN A 16 -7.32 7.65 -14.08
C GLN A 16 -7.42 6.24 -13.49
N LEU A 17 -7.83 5.24 -14.29
CA LEU A 17 -7.87 3.84 -13.86
C LEU A 17 -6.48 3.32 -13.45
N VAL A 18 -5.48 3.54 -14.31
CA VAL A 18 -4.09 3.10 -14.06
C VAL A 18 -3.54 3.78 -12.81
N LYS A 19 -3.78 5.07 -12.66
CA LYS A 19 -3.41 5.81 -11.45
C LYS A 19 -4.04 5.20 -10.22
N ASN A 20 -5.33 4.86 -10.26
CA ASN A 20 -6.04 4.30 -9.11
C ASN A 20 -5.64 2.87 -8.77
N ILE A 21 -5.24 2.07 -9.76
CA ILE A 21 -4.63 0.74 -9.52
C ILE A 21 -3.32 0.88 -8.73
N ILE A 22 -2.55 1.94 -9.00
CA ILE A 22 -1.25 2.20 -8.34
C ILE A 22 -1.40 2.98 -7.03
N SER A 23 -2.38 3.88 -6.95
CA SER A 23 -2.55 4.84 -5.87
C SER A 23 -4.03 5.09 -5.59
N SER A 24 -4.60 4.25 -4.73
CA SER A 24 -5.98 4.34 -4.22
C SER A 24 -6.08 3.53 -2.92
N GLN A 25 -7.21 3.51 -2.22
CA GLN A 25 -7.32 2.71 -0.98
C GLN A 25 -7.06 1.22 -1.17
N LEU A 26 -7.28 0.68 -2.38
CA LEU A 26 -7.02 -0.69 -2.78
C LEU A 26 -6.01 -0.71 -3.93
N ASP A 27 -4.80 -0.22 -3.66
CA ASP A 27 -3.69 -0.21 -4.61
C ASP A 27 -2.75 -1.41 -4.47
N ILE A 28 -2.12 -1.75 -5.60
CA ILE A 28 -1.15 -2.84 -5.69
C ILE A 28 0.09 -2.55 -4.83
N ASP A 29 0.48 -1.29 -4.68
CA ASP A 29 1.63 -0.88 -3.86
C ASP A 29 1.46 -1.33 -2.41
N ARG A 30 0.30 -1.04 -1.80
CA ARG A 30 0.01 -1.47 -0.42
C ARG A 30 -0.14 -2.97 -0.29
N MET A 31 -0.76 -3.62 -1.27
CA MET A 31 -0.88 -5.08 -1.24
C MET A 31 0.50 -5.75 -1.25
N ASP A 32 1.44 -5.25 -2.06
CA ASP A 32 2.81 -5.78 -2.12
C ASP A 32 3.57 -5.53 -0.82
N TYR A 33 3.67 -4.27 -0.38
CA TYR A 33 4.53 -3.98 0.77
C TYR A 33 4.00 -4.59 2.06
N LEU A 34 2.67 -4.72 2.25
CA LEU A 34 2.13 -5.33 3.46
C LEU A 34 2.53 -6.80 3.57
N LEU A 35 2.44 -7.55 2.47
CA LEU A 35 2.84 -8.96 2.43
C LEU A 35 4.36 -9.12 2.52
N ARG A 36 5.11 -8.26 1.81
CA ARG A 36 6.57 -8.24 1.83
C ARG A 36 7.12 -7.94 3.21
N ASP A 37 6.63 -6.89 3.86
CA ASP A 37 7.09 -6.47 5.18
C ASP A 37 6.71 -7.52 6.22
N ALA A 38 5.52 -8.10 6.14
CA ALA A 38 5.11 -9.19 7.03
C ALA A 38 6.03 -10.42 6.89
N LEU A 39 6.39 -10.78 5.64
CA LEU A 39 7.31 -11.88 5.37
C LEU A 39 8.72 -11.59 5.91
N MET A 40 9.26 -10.41 5.66
CA MET A 40 10.64 -10.06 6.00
C MET A 40 10.83 -9.81 7.49
N THR A 41 9.83 -9.27 8.18
CA THR A 41 9.87 -9.02 9.63
C THR A 41 9.47 -10.24 10.46
N GLY A 42 8.82 -11.24 9.84
CA GLY A 42 8.23 -12.38 10.54
C GLY A 42 6.98 -12.03 11.36
N ALA A 43 6.45 -10.80 11.23
CA ALA A 43 5.24 -10.37 11.94
C ALA A 43 3.99 -11.02 11.35
N SER A 44 3.53 -12.13 11.93
CA SER A 44 2.42 -12.94 11.41
C SER A 44 1.03 -12.30 11.50
N TYR A 45 0.89 -11.10 12.09
CA TYR A 45 -0.40 -10.44 12.33
C TYR A 45 -0.97 -9.70 11.10
N GLY A 46 -0.20 -9.64 9.99
CA GLY A 46 -0.55 -8.89 8.78
C GLY A 46 -0.93 -9.73 7.57
N HIS A 47 -1.26 -11.01 7.72
CA HIS A 47 -1.53 -11.86 6.55
C HIS A 47 -2.97 -11.73 6.08
N PHE A 48 -3.15 -11.52 4.77
CA PHE A 48 -4.45 -11.53 4.09
C PHE A 48 -4.34 -12.32 2.80
N ASP A 49 -5.45 -12.92 2.36
CA ASP A 49 -5.49 -13.70 1.12
C ASP A 49 -5.53 -12.76 -0.10
N LEU A 50 -4.34 -12.51 -0.67
CA LEU A 50 -4.19 -11.69 -1.87
C LEU A 50 -4.97 -12.28 -3.06
N SER A 51 -4.91 -13.60 -3.26
CA SER A 51 -5.56 -14.26 -4.38
C SER A 51 -7.07 -14.07 -4.33
N ARG A 52 -7.67 -14.20 -3.14
CA ARG A 52 -9.10 -13.97 -2.94
C ARG A 52 -9.49 -12.51 -3.09
N LEU A 53 -8.65 -11.58 -2.62
CA LEU A 53 -8.89 -10.15 -2.81
C LEU A 53 -8.88 -9.79 -4.30
N LEU A 54 -7.84 -10.22 -5.03
CA LEU A 54 -7.71 -9.97 -6.46
C LEU A 54 -8.87 -10.56 -7.27
N ALA A 55 -9.29 -11.79 -6.94
CA ALA A 55 -10.43 -12.45 -7.60
C ALA A 55 -11.77 -11.74 -7.39
N ALA A 56 -11.85 -10.87 -6.38
CA ALA A 56 -13.06 -10.13 -6.06
C ALA A 56 -13.02 -8.65 -6.49
N LEU A 57 -11.92 -8.20 -7.13
CA LEU A 57 -11.82 -6.84 -7.66
C LEU A 57 -12.67 -6.67 -8.91
N GLU A 58 -13.44 -5.60 -8.95
CA GLU A 58 -14.29 -5.20 -10.06
C GLU A 58 -14.06 -3.72 -10.38
N LEU A 59 -14.46 -3.29 -11.58
CA LEU A 59 -14.46 -1.86 -11.93
C LEU A 59 -15.79 -1.24 -11.52
N ASN A 60 -15.74 0.02 -11.09
CA ASN A 60 -16.95 0.81 -10.92
C ASN A 60 -17.66 1.09 -12.26
N ASP A 61 -18.91 1.57 -12.21
CA ASP A 61 -19.71 1.89 -13.41
C ASP A 61 -19.01 2.83 -14.40
N ARG A 62 -18.17 3.73 -13.88
CA ARG A 62 -17.41 4.71 -14.67
C ARG A 62 -16.08 4.18 -15.20
N GLN A 63 -15.71 2.94 -14.87
CA GLN A 63 -14.42 2.30 -15.19
C GLN A 63 -13.19 3.14 -14.77
N THR A 64 -13.34 3.95 -13.73
CA THR A 64 -12.27 4.82 -13.21
C THR A 64 -11.63 4.28 -11.94
N ASN A 65 -12.34 3.48 -11.14
CA ASN A 65 -11.88 3.01 -9.83
C ASN A 65 -12.06 1.49 -9.69
N LEU A 66 -11.19 0.89 -8.89
CA LEU A 66 -11.38 -0.46 -8.37
C LEU A 66 -12.42 -0.47 -7.24
N MET A 67 -13.26 -1.48 -7.24
CA MET A 67 -14.24 -1.82 -6.21
C MET A 67 -14.07 -3.29 -5.83
N VAL A 68 -14.62 -3.68 -4.69
CA VAL A 68 -14.63 -5.07 -4.24
C VAL A 68 -16.06 -5.58 -4.31
N SER A 69 -16.24 -6.70 -5.01
CA SER A 69 -17.52 -7.40 -5.06
C SER A 69 -17.93 -7.87 -3.67
N HIS A 70 -19.23 -8.05 -3.44
CA HIS A 70 -19.74 -8.54 -2.15
C HIS A 70 -19.10 -9.88 -1.72
N LYS A 71 -18.71 -10.74 -2.67
CA LYS A 71 -18.06 -12.03 -2.41
C LYS A 71 -16.66 -11.88 -1.78
N GLY A 72 -16.00 -10.74 -2.03
CA GLY A 72 -14.67 -10.41 -1.53
C GLY A 72 -14.64 -9.59 -0.24
N PHE A 73 -15.79 -9.29 0.36
CA PHE A 73 -15.88 -8.41 1.52
C PHE A 73 -14.93 -8.84 2.67
N MET A 74 -14.92 -10.13 3.00
CA MET A 74 -14.02 -10.68 4.03
C MET A 74 -12.54 -10.53 3.68
N ALA A 75 -12.17 -10.67 2.40
CA ALA A 75 -10.78 -10.49 1.97
C ALA A 75 -10.35 -9.02 2.05
N ALA A 76 -11.26 -8.09 1.72
CA ALA A 76 -11.03 -6.66 1.89
C ALA A 76 -10.92 -6.26 3.37
N GLU A 77 -11.73 -6.85 4.25
CA GLU A 77 -11.63 -6.63 5.70
C GLU A 77 -10.29 -7.12 6.26
N GLN A 78 -9.85 -8.33 5.87
CA GLN A 78 -8.53 -8.85 6.22
C GLN A 78 -7.40 -7.93 5.75
N PHE A 79 -7.49 -7.38 4.54
CA PHE A 79 -6.52 -6.39 4.05
C PHE A 79 -6.47 -5.13 4.93
N VAL A 80 -7.63 -4.60 5.34
CA VAL A 80 -7.70 -3.43 6.23
C VAL A 80 -7.08 -3.74 7.60
N PHE A 81 -7.39 -4.91 8.18
CA PHE A 81 -6.79 -5.33 9.44
C PHE A 81 -5.28 -5.56 9.33
N ALA A 82 -4.82 -6.21 8.26
CA ALA A 82 -3.41 -6.40 7.99
C ALA A 82 -2.65 -5.07 7.98
N ARG A 83 -3.22 -4.06 7.32
CA ARG A 83 -2.68 -2.70 7.30
C ARG A 83 -2.61 -2.11 8.70
N TYR A 84 -3.71 -2.21 9.47
CA TYR A 84 -3.75 -1.71 10.84
C TYR A 84 -2.66 -2.35 11.74
N TYR A 85 -2.50 -3.67 11.67
CA TYR A 85 -1.48 -4.36 12.45
C TYR A 85 -0.05 -4.00 12.02
N ALA A 86 0.20 -3.85 10.72
CA ALA A 86 1.50 -3.42 10.20
C ALA A 86 1.88 -2.03 10.73
N TYR A 87 0.92 -1.09 10.82
CA TYR A 87 1.15 0.23 11.42
C TYR A 87 1.65 0.14 12.86
N TRP A 88 1.00 -0.68 13.70
CA TRP A 88 1.38 -0.76 15.11
C TRP A 88 2.66 -1.55 15.35
N GLN A 89 2.82 -2.69 14.67
CA GLN A 89 3.90 -3.64 14.95
C GLN A 89 5.19 -3.33 14.19
N ILE A 90 5.09 -2.78 12.98
CA ILE A 90 6.25 -2.54 12.11
C ILE A 90 6.55 -1.04 12.05
N TYR A 91 5.61 -0.24 11.54
CA TYR A 91 5.89 1.16 11.20
C TYR A 91 5.99 2.08 12.42
N PHE A 92 5.21 1.81 13.47
CA PHE A 92 5.24 2.55 14.72
C PHE A 92 5.92 1.82 15.87
N HIS A 93 6.72 0.79 15.56
CA HIS A 93 7.56 0.18 16.56
C HIS A 93 8.50 1.23 17.18
N LYS A 94 8.48 1.32 18.51
CA LYS A 94 9.18 2.37 19.28
C LYS A 94 10.66 2.51 18.87
N THR A 95 11.35 1.39 18.69
CA THR A 95 12.79 1.38 18.33
C THR A 95 13.02 1.97 16.94
N THR A 96 12.19 1.62 15.95
CA THR A 96 12.27 2.14 14.58
C THR A 96 12.02 3.64 14.55
N ARG A 97 10.98 4.09 15.26
CA ARG A 97 10.65 5.52 15.35
C ARG A 97 11.71 6.33 16.08
N SER A 98 12.24 5.81 17.18
CA SER A 98 13.34 6.46 17.92
C SER A 98 14.57 6.63 17.02
N MET A 99 14.95 5.58 16.29
CA MET A 99 16.08 5.64 15.35
C MET A 99 15.87 6.68 14.24
N MET A 100 14.67 6.72 13.64
CA MET A 100 14.33 7.74 12.64
C MET A 100 14.42 9.15 13.23
N ALA A 101 13.85 9.38 14.43
CA ALA A 101 13.90 10.68 15.09
C ALA A 101 15.34 11.13 15.37
N THR A 102 16.19 10.24 15.86
CA THR A 102 17.63 10.55 16.06
C THR A 102 18.30 10.94 14.75
N ARG A 103 18.00 10.26 13.64
CA ARG A 103 18.55 10.60 12.31
C ARG A 103 18.14 12.00 11.83
N TYR A 104 16.94 12.46 12.15
CA TYR A 104 16.48 13.81 11.79
C TYR A 104 17.07 14.91 12.67
N ILE A 105 17.37 14.59 13.94
CA ILE A 105 17.92 15.56 14.90
C ILE A 105 19.43 15.71 14.75
N GLN A 106 20.15 14.67 14.31
CA GLN A 106 21.57 14.81 14.02
C GLN A 106 21.77 15.69 12.77
N PRO A 107 22.47 16.84 12.89
CA PRO A 107 22.88 17.59 11.71
C PRO A 107 23.75 16.68 10.83
N ARG A 108 23.59 16.78 9.51
CA ARG A 108 24.55 16.20 8.55
C ARG A 108 25.92 16.87 8.76
N THR A 109 26.68 16.42 9.74
CA THR A 109 28.07 16.82 9.93
C THR A 109 28.99 15.66 9.61
N SER A 110 30.02 15.98 8.82
CA SER A 110 31.20 15.22 8.40
C SER A 110 31.01 13.99 7.50
N LEU A 111 30.81 14.24 6.21
CA LEU A 111 31.53 13.53 5.15
C LEU A 111 32.08 14.58 4.18
N MET A 112 33.12 15.27 4.66
CA MET A 112 34.22 15.79 3.85
C MET A 112 35.45 14.95 4.19
#